data_AF-A0A3B3B8C7-F1
#
_entry.id   AF-A0A3B3B8C7-F1
#
_cell.length_a   1.000
_cell.length_b   1.000
_cell.length_c   1.000
_cell.angle_alpha   90.00
_cell.angle_beta   90.00
_cell.angle_gamma   90.00
#
_symmetry.space_group_name_H-M   'P 1'
#
loop_
_entity.id
_entity.type
_entity.pdbx_description
1 polymer ?
#
loop_
_entity_poly.entity_id
_entity_poly.type
_entity_poly.pdbx_seq_one_letter_code
_entity_poly.pdbx_strand_id
1 'polypeptide(L)' 'LFMDDNSPPHGARIVTAGLQELGVSRIVWPAMNYGLNPIEHVWDQLKQRLDDRTPPLSDLAELYVFVKE' A
#
# COMPACT_ATOMS: atom_id res chain seq x y z
N LEU A 1 16.03 0.85 -0.71
CA LEU A 1 15.25 0.03 -1.65
C LEU A 1 13.78 0.37 -1.41
N PHE A 2 13.05 0.78 -2.45
CA PHE A 2 11.65 1.22 -2.38
C PHE A 2 10.74 0.20 -3.07
N MET A 3 9.60 -0.08 -2.46
CA MET A 3 8.60 -1.03 -2.95
C MET A 3 7.28 -0.29 -3.15
N ASP A 4 6.62 -0.54 -4.27
CA ASP A 4 5.27 -0.08 -4.57
C ASP A 4 4.46 -1.21 -5.24
N ASP A 5 3.22 -0.94 -5.62
CA ASP A 5 2.31 -1.88 -6.29
C ASP A 5 2.49 -1.97 -7.82
N ASN A 6 3.50 -1.28 -8.36
CA ASN A 6 3.73 -1.13 -9.80
C ASN A 6 2.52 -0.61 -10.61
N SER A 7 1.62 0.16 -9.99
CA SER A 7 0.53 0.81 -10.71
C SER A 7 1.06 1.83 -11.74
N PRO A 8 0.30 2.12 -12.82
CA PRO A 8 0.76 3.03 -13.88
C PRO A 8 1.26 4.40 -13.40
N PRO A 9 0.65 5.04 -12.37
CA PRO A 9 1.19 6.27 -11.79
C PRO A 9 2.61 6.13 -11.22
N HIS A 10 2.93 5.02 -10.54
CA HIS A 10 4.27 4.79 -9.99
C HIS A 10 5.32 4.45 -11.06
N GLY A 11 4.88 3.93 -12.21
CA GLY A 11 5.70 3.75 -13.41
C GLY A 11 5.91 5.02 -14.23
N ALA A 12 5.24 6.13 -13.89
CA ALA A 12 5.35 7.37 -14.66
C ALA A 12 6.77 7.96 -14.59
N ARG A 13 7.23 8.52 -15.71
CA ARG A 13 8.59 9.09 -15.86
C ARG A 13 8.96 10.08 -14.75
N ILE A 14 8.01 10.92 -14.32
CA ILE A 14 8.24 11.90 -13.26
C ILE A 14 8.53 11.23 -11.92
N VAL A 15 7.84 10.13 -11.60
CA VAL A 15 8.05 9.37 -10.37
C VAL A 15 9.39 8.64 -10.42
N THR A 16 9.69 7.96 -11.53
CA THR A 16 10.96 7.23 -11.66
C THR A 16 12.17 8.16 -11.66
N ALA A 17 12.06 9.33 -12.29
CA ALA A 17 13.12 10.34 -12.26
C ALA A 17 13.36 10.87 -10.84
N GLY A 18 12.28 11.17 -10.10
CA GLY A 18 12.40 11.60 -8.70
C GLY A 18 13.06 10.55 -7.80
N LEU A 19 12.72 9.27 -7.95
CA LEU A 19 13.39 8.19 -7.21
C LEU A 19 14.89 8.10 -7.55
N GLN A 20 15.25 8.30 -8.83
CA GLN A 20 16.64 8.33 -9.27
C GLN A 20 17.41 9.52 -8.68
N GLU A 21 16.82 10.72 -8.69
CA GLU A 21 17.42 11.93 -8.10
C GLU A 21 17.66 11.78 -6.59
N LEU A 22 16.74 11.11 -5.89
CA LEU A 22 16.88 10.78 -4.47
C LEU A 22 17.87 9.63 -4.20
N GLY A 23 18.43 9.00 -5.23
CA GLY A 23 19.32 7.84 -5.09
C GLY A 23 18.63 6.59 -4.56
N VAL A 24 17.30 6.50 -4.71
CA VAL A 24 16.48 5.40 -4.18
C VAL A 24 16.22 4.37 -5.26
N SER A 25 16.80 3.17 -5.11
CA SER A 25 16.48 2.04 -5.99
C SER A 25 15.06 1.52 -5.74
N ARG A 26 14.29 1.29 -6.80
CA ARG A 26 12.93 0.73 -6.78
C ARG A 26 12.94 -0.75 -7.15
N ILE A 27 12.16 -1.57 -6.42
CA ILE A 27 11.85 -2.95 -6.84
C ILE A 27 10.72 -2.90 -7.85
N VAL A 28 10.92 -3.49 -9.03
CA VAL A 28 9.86 -3.72 -10.00
C VAL A 28 9.34 -5.13 -9.80
N TRP A 29 8.09 -5.25 -9.35
CA TRP A 29 7.45 -6.55 -9.18
C TRP A 29 7.01 -7.15 -10.52
N PRO A 30 7.08 -8.49 -10.68
CA PRO A 30 6.47 -9.16 -11.83
C PRO A 30 4.96 -8.90 -11.87
N ALA A 31 4.42 -8.66 -13.07
CA ALA A 31 2.98 -8.53 -13.26
C ALA A 31 2.23 -9.77 -12.74
N MET A 32 1.03 -9.57 -12.18
CA MET A 32 0.15 -10.61 -11.62
C MET A 32 0.63 -11.31 -10.34
N ASN A 33 1.63 -10.77 -9.64
CA ASN A 33 2.07 -11.32 -8.35
C ASN A 33 1.62 -10.47 -7.15
N TYR A 34 0.31 -10.24 -7.04
CA TYR A 34 -0.28 -9.47 -5.94
C TYR A 34 0.02 -10.07 -4.56
N GLY A 35 0.13 -11.40 -4.47
CA GLY A 35 0.37 -12.10 -3.20
C GLY A 35 1.78 -11.95 -2.62
N LEU A 36 2.77 -11.43 -3.36
CA LEU A 36 4.13 -11.21 -2.85
C LEU A 36 4.43 -9.75 -2.47
N ASN A 37 3.51 -8.81 -2.74
CA ASN A 37 3.72 -7.43 -2.33
C ASN A 37 3.40 -7.29 -0.83
N PRO A 38 4.37 -6.87 0.01
CA PRO A 38 4.13 -6.68 1.44
C PRO A 38 2.99 -5.68 1.73
N ILE A 39 2.72 -4.75 0.82
CA ILE A 39 1.63 -3.78 0.93
C ILE A 39 0.26 -4.49 0.92
N GLU A 40 0.05 -5.45 -0.01
CA GLU A 40 -1.19 -6.22 -0.10
C GLU A 40 -1.41 -7.06 1.15
N HIS A 41 -0.35 -7.68 1.68
CA HIS A 41 -0.46 -8.47 2.90
C HIS A 41 -0.88 -7.63 4.12
N VAL A 42 -0.39 -6.39 4.23
CA VAL A 42 -0.82 -5.47 5.30
C VAL A 42 -2.28 -5.04 5.10
N TRP A 43 -2.71 -4.78 3.86
CA TRP A 43 -4.11 -4.47 3.56
C TRP A 43 -5.05 -5.62 3.92
N ASP A 44 -4.67 -6.86 3.63
CA ASP A 44 -5.45 -8.05 3.98
C ASP A 44 -5.64 -8.17 5.49
N GLN A 45 -4.58 -7.98 6.28
CA GLN A 45 -4.68 -8.02 7.74
C GLN A 45 -5.57 -6.89 8.29
N LEU A 46 -5.42 -5.67 7.76
CA LEU A 46 -6.25 -4.54 8.18
C LEU A 46 -7.72 -4.79 7.85
N LYS A 47 -8.00 -5.33 6.66
CA LYS A 47 -9.35 -5.68 6.22
C LYS A 47 -9.96 -6.75 7.12
N GLN A 48 -9.21 -7.79 7.48
CA GLN A 48 -9.68 -8.82 8.42
C GLN A 48 -10.06 -8.22 9.78
N ARG A 49 -9.20 -7.37 10.36
CA ARG A 49 -9.50 -6.69 11.63
C ARG A 49 -10.72 -5.80 11.55
N LEU A 50 -10.93 -5.14 10.40
CA LEU A 50 -12.10 -4.31 10.16
C LEU A 50 -13.38 -5.16 10.07
N ASP A 51 -13.32 -6.27 9.32
CA ASP A 51 -14.44 -7.20 9.14
C ASP A 51 -14.83 -7.89 10.47
N ASP A 52 -13.87 -8.13 11.38
CA ASP A 52 -14.08 -8.72 12.71
C ASP A 52 -14.57 -7.71 13.78
N ARG A 53 -14.52 -6.40 13.51
CA ARG A 53 -14.86 -5.37 14.49
C ARG A 53 -16.39 -5.34 14.74
N THR A 54 -16.77 -5.37 16.02
CA THR A 54 -18.16 -5.16 16.46
C THR A 54 -18.18 -4.10 17.56
N PRO A 55 -18.93 -2.99 17.41
CA PRO A 55 -19.78 -2.63 16.27
C PRO A 55 -18.98 -2.23 15.01
N PRO A 56 -19.61 -2.21 13.82
CA PRO A 56 -18.98 -1.69 12.61
C PRO A 56 -18.56 -0.23 12.78
N LEU A 57 -17.55 0.22 12.03
CA LEU A 57 -17.22 1.65 11.97
C LEU A 57 -18.40 2.46 11.40
N SER A 58 -18.73 3.57 12.04
CA SER A 58 -19.85 4.42 11.62
C SER A 58 -19.44 5.59 10.74
N ASP A 59 -18.19 6.05 10.83
CA ASP A 59 -17.71 7.24 10.10
C ASP A 59 -16.20 7.22 9.81
N LEU A 60 -15.76 8.24 9.06
CA LEU A 60 -14.37 8.42 8.65
C LEU A 60 -13.43 8.76 9.82
N ALA A 61 -13.93 9.39 10.88
CA ALA A 61 -13.10 9.72 12.04
C ALA A 61 -12.75 8.46 12.83
N GLU A 62 -13.70 7.55 13.00
CA GLU A 62 -13.44 6.24 13.62
C GLU A 62 -12.47 5.41 12.77
N LEU A 63 -12.64 5.39 11.43
CA LEU A 63 -11.71 4.70 10.54
C LEU A 63 -10.29 5.25 10.67
N TYR A 64 -10.15 6.58 10.77
CA TYR A 64 -8.85 7.22 10.91
C TYR A 64 -8.13 6.85 12.21
N VAL A 65 -8.86 6.77 13.32
CA VAL A 65 -8.31 6.31 14.60
C VAL A 65 -7.94 4.83 14.50
N PHE A 66 -8.82 4.00 13.95
CA PHE A 66 -8.61 2.56 13.83
C PHE A 66 -7.36 2.19 13.02
N VAL A 67 -7.10 2.86 11.90
CA VAL A 67 -5.92 2.58 11.05
C VAL A 67 -4.60 3.02 11.72
N LYS A 68 -4.65 3.86 12.76
CA LYS A 68 -3.46 4.36 13.47
C LYS A 68 -3.03 3.51 14.67
N GLU A 69 -3.87 2.60 15.13
CA GLU A 69 -3.61 1.69 16.26
C GLU A 69 -2.91 0.40 15.81
#